data_AF-A0A382GTG3-F1
#
_entry.id   AF-A0A382GTG3-F1
#
_cell.length_a   1.000
_cell.length_b   1.000
_cell.length_c   1.000
_cell.angle_alpha   90.00
_cell.angle_beta   90.00
_cell.angle_gamma   90.00
#
_symmetry.space_group_name_H-M   'P 1'
#
loop_
_entity.id
_entity.type
_entity.pdbx_description
1 polymer ?
#
loop_
_entity_poly.entity_id
_entity_poly.type
_entity_poly.pdbx_seq_one_letter_code
_entity_poly.pdbx_strand_id
1 'polypeptide(L)'
;MQKFEEEDCLVFLGNIIGLGKESKETLSSVIDLRNQLLAKFFLNPSKVIFLRGAQEEMFLKLLQLQTAPNPQDIVLWMFDHGVDATIESYGFKKKDALNISTQGTLAISKWTTRLNKAVSANPGHKQYFTNLKHAAFSESKKILFLNRGVDVSRPLSAQNDCFWWGYQNFSNL
;
A
#
# COMPACT_ATOMS: atom_id res chain seq x y z
N MET A 1 16.94 -17.62 2.64
CA MET A 1 16.69 -18.14 1.27
C MET A 1 17.15 -19.59 1.03
N GLN A 2 17.61 -20.35 2.03
CA GLN A 2 18.12 -21.72 1.79
C GLN A 2 17.05 -22.76 1.35
N LYS A 3 15.76 -22.43 1.45
CA LYS A 3 14.64 -23.31 1.13
C LYS A 3 13.67 -22.75 0.07
N PHE A 4 14.01 -21.62 -0.56
CA PHE A 4 13.16 -21.06 -1.60
C PHE A 4 13.56 -21.70 -2.93
N GLU A 5 12.59 -22.19 -3.70
CA GLU A 5 12.77 -22.89 -4.97
C GLU A 5 12.13 -22.13 -6.14
N GLU A 6 12.41 -22.54 -7.38
CA GLU A 6 11.94 -21.83 -8.59
C GLU A 6 10.40 -21.81 -8.72
N GLU A 7 9.72 -22.82 -8.17
CA GLU A 7 8.27 -22.90 -8.24
C GLU A 7 7.54 -22.13 -7.13
N ASP A 8 8.27 -21.67 -6.12
CA ASP A 8 7.70 -20.96 -4.99
C ASP A 8 7.10 -19.60 -5.39
N CYS A 9 6.05 -19.22 -4.67
CA CYS A 9 5.41 -17.91 -4.79
C CYS A 9 5.57 -17.14 -3.49
N LEU A 10 5.93 -15.86 -3.60
CA LEU A 10 6.00 -14.94 -2.47
C LEU A 10 4.84 -13.94 -2.55
N VAL A 11 4.00 -13.93 -1.50
CA VAL A 11 2.88 -12.98 -1.39
C VAL A 11 3.12 -12.07 -0.19
N PHE A 12 3.30 -10.77 -0.45
CA PHE A 12 3.28 -9.74 0.59
C PHE A 12 1.83 -9.34 0.87
N LEU A 13 1.40 -9.44 2.12
CA LEU A 13 0.00 -9.24 2.50
C LEU A 13 -0.44 -7.76 2.59
N GLY A 14 0.41 -6.81 2.18
CA GLY A 14 0.13 -5.37 2.24
C GLY A 14 0.48 -4.73 3.58
N ASN A 15 0.20 -3.43 3.73
CA ASN A 15 0.66 -2.57 4.82
C ASN A 15 2.19 -2.61 4.99
N ILE A 16 2.91 -2.56 3.86
CA ILE A 16 4.38 -2.47 3.83
C ILE A 16 4.82 -1.07 4.28
N ILE A 17 4.01 -0.07 3.97
CA ILE A 17 4.12 1.29 4.48
C ILE A 17 3.13 1.54 5.62
N GLY A 18 3.26 2.68 6.31
CA GLY A 18 2.30 3.15 7.31
C GLY A 18 2.97 3.52 8.62
N LEU A 19 2.57 2.85 9.71
CA LEU A 19 2.90 3.17 11.11
C LEU A 19 4.42 3.24 11.45
N GLY A 20 5.27 2.64 10.61
CA GLY A 20 6.73 2.68 10.79
C GLY A 20 7.35 3.96 10.22
N LYS A 21 8.34 4.52 10.93
CA LYS A 21 9.09 5.72 10.52
C LYS A 21 9.90 5.52 9.23
N GLU A 22 10.23 4.28 8.90
CA GLU A 22 11.11 3.89 7.80
C GLU A 22 10.31 3.28 6.64
N SER A 23 9.12 3.82 6.36
CA SER A 23 8.24 3.30 5.30
C SER A 23 8.90 3.30 3.92
N LYS A 24 9.64 4.36 3.56
CA LYS A 24 10.41 4.45 2.32
C LYS A 24 11.47 3.35 2.24
N GLU A 25 12.29 3.21 3.28
CA GLU A 25 13.38 2.25 3.37
C GLU A 25 12.87 0.81 3.38
N THR A 26 11.76 0.56 4.08
CA THR A 26 11.08 -0.75 4.11
C THR A 26 10.59 -1.12 2.72
N LEU A 27 9.94 -0.19 2.01
CA LEU A 27 9.49 -0.43 0.65
C LEU A 27 10.67 -0.68 -0.30
N SER A 28 11.76 0.09 -0.19
CA SER A 28 12.98 -0.15 -0.97
C SER A 28 13.56 -1.54 -0.71
N SER A 29 13.62 -1.96 0.56
CA SER A 29 14.14 -3.28 0.96
C SER A 29 13.28 -4.42 0.42
N VAL A 30 11.97 -4.25 0.41
CA VAL A 30 11.02 -5.22 -0.13
C VAL A 30 11.14 -5.34 -1.66
N ILE A 31 11.31 -4.22 -2.37
CA ILE A 31 11.54 -4.21 -3.81
C ILE A 31 12.89 -4.87 -4.14
N ASP A 32 13.92 -4.59 -3.33
CA ASP A 32 15.23 -5.21 -3.49
C ASP A 32 15.16 -6.73 -3.27
N LEU A 33 14.48 -7.19 -2.22
CA LEU A 33 14.23 -8.61 -1.98
C LEU A 33 13.54 -9.27 -3.18
N ARG A 34 12.51 -8.62 -3.75
CA ARG A 34 11.87 -9.11 -4.98
C ARG A 34 12.91 -9.26 -6.09
N ASN A 35 13.71 -8.24 -6.36
CA ASN A 35 14.68 -8.26 -7.45
C ASN A 35 15.76 -9.34 -7.23
N GLN A 36 16.22 -9.52 -5.99
CA GLN A 36 17.15 -10.60 -5.63
C GLN A 36 16.54 -11.98 -5.88
N LEU A 37 15.27 -12.20 -5.53
CA LEU A 37 14.58 -13.47 -5.79
C LEU A 37 14.42 -13.73 -7.29
N LEU A 38 13.98 -12.73 -8.05
CA LEU A 38 13.86 -12.84 -9.51
C LEU A 38 15.20 -13.15 -10.17
N ALA A 39 16.27 -12.48 -9.75
CA ALA A 39 17.60 -12.66 -10.32
C ALA A 39 18.23 -14.00 -9.93
N LYS A 40 18.07 -14.43 -8.67
CA LYS A 40 18.71 -15.64 -8.14
C LYS A 40 18.05 -16.92 -8.64
N PHE A 41 16.72 -16.92 -8.75
CA PHE A 41 15.93 -18.11 -9.08
C PHE A 41 15.28 -18.02 -10.46
N PHE A 42 15.61 -17.01 -11.27
CA PHE A 42 15.03 -16.76 -12.60
C PHE A 42 13.50 -16.76 -12.64
N LEU A 43 12.87 -16.36 -11.53
CA LEU A 43 11.43 -16.46 -11.35
C LEU A 43 10.67 -15.61 -12.37
N ASN A 44 9.49 -16.08 -12.73
CA ASN A 44 8.51 -15.23 -13.41
C ASN A 44 8.13 -14.05 -12.49
N PRO A 45 8.15 -12.78 -12.96
CA PRO A 45 7.73 -11.62 -12.18
C PRO A 45 6.34 -11.73 -11.52
N SER A 46 5.45 -12.58 -12.05
CA SER A 46 4.12 -12.85 -11.48
C SER A 46 4.14 -13.69 -10.19
N LYS A 47 5.25 -14.38 -9.89
CA LYS A 47 5.42 -15.21 -8.68
C LYS A 47 5.69 -14.39 -7.42
N VAL A 48 5.97 -13.08 -7.55
CA VAL A 48 6.09 -12.16 -6.39
C VAL A 48 4.95 -11.16 -6.43
N ILE A 49 4.02 -11.28 -5.49
CA ILE A 49 2.76 -10.54 -5.46
C ILE A 49 2.74 -9.57 -4.28
N PHE A 50 2.34 -8.33 -4.53
CA PHE A 50 2.08 -7.33 -3.50
C PHE A 50 0.59 -7.10 -3.36
N LEU A 51 0.03 -7.42 -2.19
CA LEU A 51 -1.35 -7.08 -1.89
C LEU A 51 -1.45 -5.63 -1.43
N ARG A 52 -2.57 -4.99 -1.79
CA ARG A 52 -2.93 -3.66 -1.32
C ARG A 52 -3.49 -3.76 0.10
N GLY A 53 -2.82 -3.12 1.05
CA GLY A 53 -3.35 -2.92 2.39
C GLY A 53 -4.06 -1.58 2.56
N ALA A 54 -4.62 -1.38 3.75
CA ALA A 54 -5.27 -0.13 4.13
C ALA A 54 -4.29 1.06 4.05
N GLN A 55 -3.03 0.86 4.43
CA GLN A 55 -2.01 1.92 4.39
C GLN A 55 -1.69 2.33 2.94
N GLU A 56 -1.50 1.37 2.03
CA GLU A 56 -1.33 1.68 0.60
C GLU A 56 -2.55 2.39 0.01
N GLU A 57 -3.76 1.96 0.36
CA GLU A 57 -5.00 2.57 -0.12
C GLU A 57 -5.14 4.02 0.38
N MET A 58 -4.89 4.29 1.67
CA MET A 58 -4.91 5.67 2.19
C MET A 58 -3.84 6.53 1.52
N PHE A 59 -2.61 6.01 1.37
CA PHE A 59 -1.53 6.75 0.75
C PHE A 59 -1.81 7.06 -0.73
N LEU A 60 -2.36 6.12 -1.49
CA LEU A 60 -2.80 6.34 -2.88
C LEU A 60 -3.84 7.47 -3.00
N LYS A 61 -4.78 7.54 -2.05
CA LYS A 61 -5.75 8.64 -1.98
C LYS A 61 -5.07 9.96 -1.62
N LEU A 62 -4.12 9.97 -0.69
CA LEU A 62 -3.35 11.16 -0.33
C LEU A 62 -2.55 11.71 -1.52
N LEU A 63 -1.98 10.83 -2.36
CA LEU A 63 -1.29 11.22 -3.60
C LEU A 63 -2.20 11.93 -4.61
N GLN A 64 -3.52 11.86 -4.42
CA GLN A 64 -4.55 12.49 -5.25
C GLN A 64 -5.45 13.45 -4.45
N LEU A 65 -4.97 13.96 -3.30
CA LEU A 65 -5.77 14.76 -2.37
C LEU A 65 -6.55 15.93 -3.03
N GLN A 66 -6.08 16.47 -4.15
CA GLN A 66 -6.78 17.53 -4.89
C GLN A 66 -8.18 17.14 -5.39
N THR A 67 -8.49 15.85 -5.49
CA THR A 67 -9.81 15.34 -5.91
C THR A 67 -10.76 15.10 -4.74
N ALA A 68 -10.27 15.28 -3.51
CA ALA A 68 -11.03 15.01 -2.30
C ALA A 68 -12.06 16.13 -2.02
N PRO A 69 -13.30 15.80 -1.61
CA PRO A 69 -14.32 16.81 -1.31
C PRO A 69 -13.99 17.64 -0.06
N ASN A 70 -13.47 17.01 1.00
CA ASN A 70 -13.07 17.64 2.26
C ASN A 70 -11.60 17.27 2.59
N PRO A 71 -10.61 17.92 1.94
CA PRO A 71 -9.23 17.49 2.03
C PRO A 71 -8.64 17.57 3.44
N GLN A 72 -9.06 18.57 4.24
CA GLN A 72 -8.58 18.72 5.62
C GLN A 72 -8.97 17.54 6.51
N ASP A 73 -10.26 17.19 6.55
CA ASP A 73 -10.77 16.09 7.38
C ASP A 73 -10.17 14.75 6.95
N ILE A 74 -10.01 14.57 5.64
CA ILE A 74 -9.40 13.36 5.07
C ILE A 74 -7.93 13.23 5.48
N VAL A 75 -7.16 14.33 5.43
CA VAL A 75 -5.75 14.31 5.85
C VAL A 75 -5.62 14.05 7.34
N LEU A 76 -6.45 14.71 8.17
CA LEU A 76 -6.47 14.48 9.61
C LEU A 76 -6.73 13.01 9.92
N TRP A 77 -7.79 12.45 9.34
CA TRP A 77 -8.13 11.05 9.51
C TRP A 77 -7.01 10.10 9.05
N MET A 78 -6.43 10.32 7.86
CA MET A 78 -5.32 9.49 7.37
C MET A 78 -4.09 9.54 8.29
N PHE A 79 -3.80 10.70 8.87
CA PHE A 79 -2.66 10.88 9.77
C PHE A 79 -2.90 10.23 11.13
N ASP A 80 -4.12 10.26 11.65
CA ASP A 80 -4.48 9.51 12.86
C ASP A 80 -4.36 7.98 12.65
N HIS A 81 -4.34 7.53 11.39
CA HIS A 81 -4.17 6.12 11.02
C HIS A 81 -2.75 5.80 10.48
N GLY A 82 -1.77 6.70 10.62
CA GLY A 82 -0.35 6.41 10.42
C GLY A 82 0.24 6.74 9.04
N VAL A 83 -0.52 7.38 8.15
CA VAL A 83 -0.01 7.78 6.82
C VAL A 83 1.00 8.93 6.92
N ASP A 84 0.97 9.70 8.01
CA ASP A 84 1.93 10.75 8.30
C ASP A 84 3.37 10.22 8.33
N ALA A 85 3.61 9.11 9.02
CA ALA A 85 4.91 8.46 9.06
C ALA A 85 5.41 8.06 7.65
N THR A 86 4.50 7.69 6.75
CA THR A 86 4.85 7.41 5.36
C THR A 86 5.37 8.65 4.65
N ILE A 87 4.63 9.77 4.65
CA ILE A 87 5.09 10.99 3.97
C ILE A 87 6.38 11.55 4.59
N GLU A 88 6.55 11.38 5.90
CA GLU A 88 7.77 11.79 6.61
C GLU A 88 8.99 11.00 6.17
N SER A 89 8.86 9.70 5.92
CA SER A 89 9.95 8.88 5.37
C SER A 89 10.40 9.33 3.96
N TYR A 90 9.54 10.04 3.21
CA TYR A 90 9.86 10.68 1.93
C TYR A 90 10.32 12.14 2.07
N GLY A 91 10.54 12.65 3.28
CA GLY A 91 11.05 13.98 3.55
C GLY A 91 10.00 15.10 3.58
N PHE A 92 8.72 14.76 3.70
CA PHE A 92 7.64 15.74 3.89
C PHE A 92 7.33 15.91 5.37
N LYS A 93 6.75 17.04 5.76
CA LYS A 93 6.35 17.28 7.15
C LYS A 93 4.84 17.18 7.28
N LYS A 94 4.37 16.47 8.31
CA LYS A 94 2.95 16.40 8.70
C LYS A 94 2.30 17.79 8.77
N LYS A 95 2.97 18.74 9.42
CA LYS A 95 2.48 20.12 9.59
C LYS A 95 2.26 20.84 8.25
N ASP A 96 3.13 20.62 7.28
CA ASP A 96 3.02 21.26 5.97
C ASP A 96 1.82 20.70 5.20
N ALA A 97 1.63 19.38 5.25
CA ALA A 97 0.47 18.73 4.63
C ALA A 97 -0.86 19.21 5.23
N LEU A 98 -0.94 19.34 6.56
CA LEU A 98 -2.11 19.87 7.26
C LEU A 98 -2.39 21.32 6.85
N ASN A 99 -1.38 22.18 6.80
CA ASN A 99 -1.56 23.57 6.37
C ASN A 99 -2.02 23.65 4.90
N ILE A 100 -1.45 22.83 4.02
CA ILE A 100 -1.79 22.85 2.59
C ILE A 100 -3.21 22.35 2.34
N SER A 101 -3.71 21.43 3.18
CA SER A 101 -5.08 20.92 3.08
C SER A 101 -6.16 22.01 3.20
N THR A 102 -5.83 23.19 3.75
CA THR A 102 -6.74 24.34 3.90
C THR A 102 -6.60 25.39 2.80
N GLN A 103 -5.59 25.29 1.92
CA GLN A 103 -5.21 26.34 0.96
C GLN A 103 -5.84 26.18 -0.44
N GLY A 104 -6.82 25.28 -0.58
CA GLY A 104 -7.56 25.05 -1.82
C GLY A 104 -6.84 24.17 -2.87
N THR A 105 -7.57 23.79 -3.91
CA THR A 105 -7.18 22.75 -4.88
C THR A 105 -5.84 23.00 -5.58
N LEU A 106 -5.52 24.26 -5.92
CA LEU A 106 -4.27 24.58 -6.61
C LEU A 106 -3.04 24.36 -5.73
N ALA A 107 -3.10 24.77 -4.45
CA ALA A 107 -2.02 24.55 -3.49
C ALA A 107 -1.84 23.06 -3.21
N ILE A 108 -2.95 22.34 -3.01
CA ILE A 108 -2.96 20.89 -2.83
C ILE A 108 -2.34 20.18 -4.04
N SER A 109 -2.74 20.53 -5.26
CA SER A 109 -2.21 19.93 -6.49
C SER A 109 -0.70 20.12 -6.65
N LYS A 110 -0.18 21.32 -6.32
CA LYS A 110 1.28 21.56 -6.31
C LYS A 110 1.99 20.69 -5.28
N TRP A 111 1.40 20.50 -4.10
CA TRP A 111 1.97 19.66 -3.06
C TRP A 111 1.92 18.17 -3.41
N THR A 112 0.79 17.66 -3.89
CA THR A 112 0.66 16.27 -4.31
C THR A 112 1.56 15.96 -5.51
N THR A 113 1.77 16.91 -6.43
CA THR A 113 2.74 16.78 -7.52
C THR A 113 4.17 16.58 -6.98
N ARG A 114 4.57 17.37 -5.98
CA ARG A 114 5.89 17.22 -5.34
C ARG A 114 6.02 15.87 -4.63
N LEU A 115 4.98 15.44 -3.90
CA LEU A 115 4.98 14.15 -3.22
C LEU A 115 5.08 12.99 -4.21
N ASN A 116 4.29 13.00 -5.29
CA ASN A 116 4.37 12.01 -6.36
C ASN A 116 5.76 11.96 -7.01
N LYS A 117 6.40 13.12 -7.21
CA LYS A 117 7.77 13.20 -7.72
C LYS A 117 8.77 12.58 -6.75
N ALA A 118 8.65 12.85 -5.46
CA ALA A 118 9.52 12.27 -4.44
C ALA A 118 9.37 10.73 -4.37
N VAL A 119 8.14 10.22 -4.41
CA VAL A 119 7.89 8.78 -4.48
C VAL A 119 8.51 8.18 -5.73
N SER A 120 8.26 8.79 -6.90
CA SER A 120 8.75 8.28 -8.20
C SER A 120 10.26 8.40 -8.38
N ALA A 121 10.94 9.26 -7.62
CA ALA A 121 12.40 9.38 -7.63
C ALA A 121 13.09 8.17 -6.97
N ASN A 122 12.35 7.36 -6.20
CA ASN A 122 12.88 6.14 -5.60
C ASN A 122 12.67 4.94 -6.55
N PRO A 123 13.73 4.20 -6.90
CA PRO A 123 13.65 3.09 -7.85
C PRO A 123 12.57 2.06 -7.49
N GLY A 124 11.65 1.80 -8.42
CA GLY A 124 10.61 0.78 -8.27
C GLY A 124 9.39 1.20 -7.45
N HIS A 125 9.41 2.33 -6.73
CA HIS A 125 8.30 2.71 -5.85
C HIS A 125 7.04 3.06 -6.64
N LYS A 126 7.17 3.77 -7.77
CA LYS A 126 6.03 4.01 -8.67
C LYS A 126 5.42 2.69 -9.16
N GLN A 127 6.27 1.76 -9.59
CA GLN A 127 5.87 0.45 -10.10
C GLN A 127 5.19 -0.40 -9.02
N TYR A 128 5.66 -0.32 -7.77
CA TYR A 128 4.99 -0.96 -6.63
C TYR A 128 3.54 -0.47 -6.51
N PHE A 129 3.33 0.83 -6.38
CA PHE A 129 1.99 1.40 -6.16
C PHE A 129 1.03 1.15 -7.34
N THR A 130 1.53 1.09 -8.58
CA THR A 130 0.69 0.81 -9.76
C THR A 130 0.33 -0.67 -9.93
N ASN A 131 1.02 -1.60 -9.26
CA ASN A 131 0.85 -3.05 -9.46
C ASN A 131 0.26 -3.81 -8.27
N LEU A 132 -0.19 -3.10 -7.24
CA LEU A 132 -0.84 -3.70 -6.07
C LEU A 132 -2.10 -4.48 -6.48
N LYS A 133 -2.27 -5.68 -5.90
CA LYS A 133 -3.45 -6.53 -6.10
C LYS A 133 -4.35 -6.49 -4.87
N HIS A 134 -5.66 -6.60 -5.05
CA HIS A 134 -6.55 -6.69 -3.89
C HIS A 134 -6.51 -8.07 -3.21
N ALA A 135 -6.17 -9.12 -3.96
CA ALA A 135 -6.07 -10.49 -3.47
C ALA A 135 -5.15 -11.33 -4.33
N ALA A 136 -4.72 -12.46 -3.79
CA ALA A 136 -4.10 -13.56 -4.51
C ALA A 136 -4.73 -14.88 -4.10
N PHE A 137 -4.71 -15.90 -4.96
CA PHE A 137 -5.20 -17.22 -4.63
C PHE A 137 -4.28 -18.29 -5.22
N SER A 138 -4.22 -19.44 -4.55
CA SER A 138 -3.51 -20.62 -5.09
C SER A 138 -4.15 -21.08 -6.40
N GLU A 139 -3.42 -21.75 -7.28
CA GLU A 139 -3.96 -22.29 -8.54
C GLU A 139 -5.20 -23.18 -8.32
N SER A 140 -5.21 -23.98 -7.25
CA SER A 140 -6.37 -24.82 -6.86
C SER A 140 -7.58 -24.03 -6.34
N LYS A 141 -7.44 -22.71 -6.13
CA LYS A 141 -8.40 -21.79 -5.51
C LYS A 141 -8.82 -22.16 -4.09
N LYS A 142 -8.08 -23.04 -3.41
CA LYS A 142 -8.36 -23.45 -2.02
C LYS A 142 -7.81 -22.47 -0.98
N ILE A 143 -6.79 -21.70 -1.34
CA ILE A 143 -6.16 -20.71 -0.46
C ILE A 143 -6.36 -19.32 -1.06
N LEU A 144 -6.84 -18.39 -0.24
CA LEU A 144 -7.08 -16.98 -0.57
C LEU A 144 -6.22 -16.11 0.36
N PHE A 145 -5.43 -15.22 -0.22
CA PHE A 145 -4.58 -14.26 0.48
C PHE A 145 -5.18 -12.86 0.38
N LEU A 146 -5.30 -12.18 1.53
CA LEU A 146 -5.91 -10.85 1.68
C LEU A 146 -5.21 -10.08 2.79
N ASN A 147 -5.33 -8.74 2.80
CA ASN A 147 -4.76 -7.90 3.85
C ASN A 147 -5.55 -7.93 5.17
N ARG A 148 -6.89 -7.84 5.11
CA ARG A 148 -7.78 -7.68 6.28
C ARG A 148 -8.79 -8.81 6.48
N GLY A 149 -8.87 -9.78 5.57
CA GLY A 149 -9.79 -10.93 5.65
C GLY A 149 -11.09 -10.73 4.85
N VAL A 150 -12.05 -11.66 5.03
CA VAL A 150 -13.37 -11.67 4.37
C VAL A 150 -14.45 -12.06 5.38
N ASP A 151 -15.66 -11.55 5.17
CA ASP A 151 -16.85 -12.02 5.88
C ASP A 151 -17.31 -13.36 5.30
N VAL A 152 -16.97 -14.47 5.96
CA VAL A 152 -17.32 -15.83 5.50
C VAL A 152 -18.82 -16.11 5.46
N SER A 153 -19.65 -15.25 6.04
CA SER A 153 -21.11 -15.36 5.96
C SER A 153 -21.69 -14.84 4.63
N ARG A 154 -20.86 -14.19 3.80
CA ARG A 154 -21.26 -13.59 2.52
C ARG A 154 -20.50 -14.20 1.34
N PRO A 155 -21.13 -14.32 0.16
CA PRO A 155 -20.42 -14.64 -1.08
C PRO A 155 -19.29 -13.64 -1.36
N LEU A 156 -18.19 -14.09 -1.97
CA LEU A 156 -17.05 -13.23 -2.33
C LEU A 156 -17.46 -12.05 -3.22
N SER A 157 -18.44 -12.25 -4.09
CA SER A 157 -19.01 -11.21 -4.95
C SER A 157 -19.74 -10.09 -4.19
N ALA A 158 -20.08 -10.31 -2.91
CA ALA A 158 -20.84 -9.38 -2.07
C ALA A 158 -19.98 -8.72 -0.97
N GLN A 159 -18.65 -8.90 -1.00
CA GLN A 159 -17.75 -8.39 0.04
C GLN A 159 -17.56 -6.87 -0.03
N ASN A 160 -17.56 -6.26 -1.22
CA ASN A 160 -17.39 -4.81 -1.44
C ASN A 160 -16.25 -4.23 -0.55
N ASP A 161 -16.50 -3.14 0.17
CA ASP A 161 -15.54 -2.50 1.07
C ASP A 161 -15.10 -3.38 2.26
N CYS A 162 -15.82 -4.46 2.59
CA CYS A 162 -15.39 -5.40 3.64
C CYS A 162 -14.10 -6.14 3.26
N PHE A 163 -13.85 -6.28 1.94
CA PHE A 163 -12.60 -6.83 1.41
C PHE A 163 -11.39 -5.91 1.67
N TRP A 164 -11.63 -4.61 1.91
CA TRP A 164 -10.61 -3.55 1.93
C TRP A 164 -10.46 -2.88 3.31
N TRP A 165 -11.56 -2.75 4.06
CA TRP A 165 -11.62 -1.96 5.30
C TRP A 165 -12.32 -2.68 6.47
N GLY A 166 -13.32 -3.51 6.16
CA GLY A 166 -14.40 -3.78 7.12
C GLY A 166 -14.26 -5.02 7.99
N TYR A 167 -13.45 -6.01 7.64
CA TYR A 167 -13.36 -7.21 8.48
C TYR A 167 -12.32 -7.03 9.59
N GLN A 168 -12.79 -6.98 10.84
CA GLN A 168 -11.95 -6.84 12.04
C GLN A 168 -11.87 -8.12 12.89
N ASN A 169 -12.40 -9.24 12.42
CA ASN A 169 -12.54 -10.48 13.21
C ASN A 169 -11.45 -11.52 12.96
N PHE A 170 -10.28 -11.15 12.42
CA PHE A 170 -9.17 -12.10 12.26
C PHE A 170 -8.74 -12.72 13.60
N SER A 171 -8.92 -12.00 14.71
CA SER A 171 -8.59 -12.46 16.06
C SER A 171 -9.57 -13.50 16.64
N ASN A 172 -10.72 -13.72 15.99
CA ASN A 172 -11.80 -14.60 16.47
C ASN A 172 -11.99 -15.84 15.58
N LEU A 173 -11.06 -16.09 14.65
CA LEU A 173 -11.01 -17.28 13.79
C LEU A 173 -10.05 -18.33 14.35
#